data_AF-A0A0D6LIW3-F1
#
_entry.id   AF-A0A0D6LIW3-F1
#
_cell.length_a   1.000
_cell.length_b   1.000
_cell.length_c   1.000
_cell.angle_alpha   90.00
_cell.angle_beta   90.00
_cell.angle_gamma   90.00
#
_symmetry.space_group_name_H-M   'P 1'
#
loop_
_entity.id
_entity.type
_entity.pdbx_description
1 polymer ?
#
loop_
_entity_poly.entity_id
_entity_poly.type
_entity_poly.pdbx_seq_one_letter_code
_entity_poly.pdbx_strand_id
1 'polypeptide(L)'
;MFAVEQKYGGKEKDTRRKTRLSYFIFTANKTSDAGECGTGKDSRCCDKEPSCAVWASYGECDENPNYMLSKCKLSCHACRTTFPKPKSQTCRDNGMTQEVRQMFLNMHNRYRSMVAKGEAIDGAGGYAPRAASMKKMVRTYSF
;
A
#
# COMPACT_ATOMS: atom_id res chain seq x y z
N MET A 1 25.92 12.45 -39.22
CA MET A 1 24.55 11.95 -39.47
C MET A 1 24.09 11.21 -38.22
N PHE A 2 23.01 11.73 -37.63
CA PHE A 2 22.08 11.10 -36.68
C PHE A 2 22.61 10.68 -35.29
N ALA A 3 22.47 11.63 -34.36
CA ALA A 3 22.13 11.32 -32.98
C ALA A 3 20.72 10.69 -32.93
N VAL A 4 20.55 9.64 -32.13
CA VAL A 4 19.23 9.15 -31.71
C VAL A 4 19.24 9.04 -30.19
N GLU A 5 18.47 9.93 -29.55
CA GLU A 5 18.09 9.83 -28.15
C GLU A 5 17.10 8.69 -27.96
N GLN A 6 17.32 7.84 -26.95
CA GLN A 6 16.23 7.15 -26.28
C GLN A 6 16.26 7.50 -24.80
N LYS A 7 15.24 8.27 -24.40
CA LYS A 7 14.85 8.55 -23.01
C LYS A 7 14.49 7.26 -22.31
N TYR A 8 14.87 7.09 -21.04
CA TYR A 8 14.01 6.54 -19.97
C TYR A 8 14.68 6.73 -18.60
N GLY A 9 13.89 7.12 -17.59
CA GLY A 9 14.20 6.86 -16.18
C GLY A 9 14.55 8.09 -15.33
N GLY A 10 13.60 9.02 -15.17
CA GLY A 10 13.65 10.01 -14.09
C GLY A 10 13.63 9.31 -12.72
N LYS A 11 14.75 9.34 -12.01
CA LYS A 11 14.82 9.06 -10.57
C LYS A 11 14.57 10.38 -9.86
N GLU A 12 13.38 10.58 -9.33
CA GLU A 12 13.08 11.71 -8.46
C GLU A 12 13.80 11.49 -7.12
N LYS A 13 15.02 12.04 -7.03
CA LYS A 13 15.72 12.20 -5.77
C LYS A 13 15.20 13.49 -5.15
N ASP A 14 14.41 13.38 -4.07
CA ASP A 14 14.06 14.51 -3.18
C ASP A 14 15.36 15.05 -2.58
N THR A 15 16.02 15.92 -3.35
CA THR A 15 17.27 16.58 -3.00
C THR A 15 16.87 17.90 -2.36
N ARG A 16 16.22 17.82 -1.21
CA ARG A 16 15.82 19.01 -0.48
C ARG A 16 17.06 19.76 0.01
N ARG A 17 17.09 21.06 -0.32
CA ARG A 17 17.92 22.14 0.22
C ARG A 17 19.26 22.37 -0.49
N LYS A 18 19.20 23.15 -1.55
CA LYS A 18 20.21 24.18 -1.78
C LYS A 18 19.56 25.55 -1.75
N THR A 19 20.31 26.48 -1.17
CA THR A 19 20.28 27.93 -1.33
C THR A 19 19.19 28.75 -0.62
N ARG A 20 19.65 29.35 0.49
CA ARG A 20 19.81 30.81 0.70
C ARG A 20 18.84 31.45 1.69
N LEU A 21 19.42 31.74 2.85
CA LEU A 21 19.11 32.85 3.77
C LEU A 21 18.25 33.96 3.14
N SER A 22 17.06 34.16 3.67
CA SER A 22 16.60 35.50 4.05
C SER A 22 15.53 35.38 5.13
N TYR A 23 15.62 36.34 6.04
CA TYR A 23 14.83 36.54 7.24
C TYR A 23 13.35 36.66 6.88
N PHE A 24 12.62 35.55 6.85
CA PHE A 24 11.16 35.55 6.94
C PHE A 24 10.82 34.56 8.04
N ILE A 25 10.43 35.10 9.20
CA ILE A 25 9.62 34.34 10.13
C ILE A 25 8.37 33.99 9.31
N PHE A 26 8.31 32.76 8.76
CA PHE A 26 7.04 32.23 8.31
C PHE A 26 6.30 31.88 9.60
N THR A 27 5.71 32.90 10.22
CA THR A 27 4.62 32.69 11.16
C THR A 27 3.54 32.01 10.32
N ALA A 28 3.54 30.68 10.31
CA ALA A 28 2.43 29.91 9.80
C ALA A 28 1.27 30.12 10.77
N ASN A 29 0.65 31.30 10.65
CA ASN A 29 -0.60 31.64 11.28
C ASN A 29 -1.68 30.97 10.42
N LYS A 30 -1.82 29.65 10.58
CA LYS A 30 -2.99 28.93 10.06
C LYS A 30 -4.14 29.18 11.04
N THR A 31 -4.79 30.32 10.91
CA THR A 31 -6.10 30.53 11.54
C THR A 31 -7.17 29.86 10.69
N SER A 32 -7.63 28.72 11.21
CA SER A 32 -9.01 28.21 11.26
C SER A 32 -9.89 28.17 9.99
N ASP A 33 -10.42 26.96 9.75
CA ASP A 33 -11.71 26.62 9.11
C ASP A 33 -11.69 25.74 7.85
N ALA A 34 -10.65 24.94 7.69
CA ALA A 34 -10.73 23.70 6.93
C ALA A 34 -10.19 22.57 7.81
N GLY A 35 -11.04 21.59 8.13
CA GLY A 35 -10.65 20.42 8.90
C GLY A 35 -9.37 19.75 8.36
N GLU A 36 -8.61 19.05 9.21
CA GLU A 36 -7.34 18.46 8.80
C GLU A 36 -7.57 17.42 7.71
N CYS A 37 -7.17 17.76 6.48
CA CYS A 37 -7.30 16.90 5.31
C CYS A 37 -6.00 16.14 5.02
N GLY A 38 -6.15 14.93 4.48
CA GLY A 38 -5.03 14.10 4.04
C GLY A 38 -4.32 14.69 2.82
N THR A 39 -3.24 14.03 2.39
CA THR A 39 -2.50 14.40 1.17
C THR A 39 -2.56 13.27 0.13
N GLY A 40 -2.31 13.61 -1.13
CA GLY A 40 -2.27 12.64 -2.24
C GLY A 40 -3.58 11.87 -2.41
N LYS A 41 -3.51 10.55 -2.25
CA LYS A 41 -4.63 9.60 -2.42
C LYS A 41 -5.79 9.80 -1.42
N ASP A 42 -5.53 10.46 -0.30
CA ASP A 42 -6.50 10.75 0.74
C ASP A 42 -6.80 12.26 0.82
N SER A 43 -6.46 13.03 -0.22
CA SER A 43 -6.66 14.50 -0.30
C SER A 43 -8.11 14.98 -0.15
N ARG A 44 -9.07 14.10 -0.45
CA ARG A 44 -10.52 14.37 -0.28
C ARG A 44 -11.07 13.86 1.05
N CYS A 45 -10.21 13.36 1.92
CA CYS A 45 -10.58 12.85 3.22
C CYS A 45 -10.07 13.79 4.30
N CYS A 46 -10.95 14.19 5.19
CA CYS A 46 -10.64 15.15 6.23
C CYS A 46 -11.27 14.73 7.54
N ASP A 47 -10.56 15.08 8.60
CA ASP A 47 -11.12 15.16 9.93
C ASP A 47 -11.91 16.45 10.06
N LYS A 48 -13.07 16.35 10.69
CA LYS A 48 -14.02 17.44 10.88
C LYS A 48 -13.92 18.05 12.27
N GLU A 49 -13.23 17.37 13.19
CA GLU A 49 -13.00 17.84 14.55
C GLU A 49 -11.49 18.01 14.79
N PRO A 50 -11.04 19.10 15.44
CA PRO A 50 -9.63 19.31 15.75
C PRO A 50 -9.02 18.24 16.66
N SER A 51 -9.84 17.62 17.52
CA SER A 51 -9.41 16.61 18.48
C SER A 51 -9.34 15.19 17.90
N CYS A 52 -9.63 15.00 16.61
CA CYS A 52 -9.64 13.68 15.98
C CYS A 52 -8.34 12.90 16.16
N ALA A 53 -7.19 13.55 16.03
CA ALA A 53 -5.89 12.90 16.19
C ALA A 53 -5.68 12.39 17.63
N VAL A 54 -6.11 13.18 18.62
CA VAL A 54 -6.00 12.84 20.04
C VAL A 54 -6.94 11.68 20.38
N TRP A 55 -8.22 11.78 20.00
CA TRP A 55 -9.21 10.72 20.22
C TRP A 55 -8.82 9.40 19.55
N ALA A 56 -8.32 9.46 18.31
CA ALA A 56 -7.80 8.27 17.64
C ALA A 56 -6.63 7.65 18.40
N SER A 57 -5.74 8.46 18.99
CA SER A 57 -4.64 7.96 19.83
C SER A 57 -5.11 7.31 21.15
N TYR A 58 -6.29 7.69 21.65
CA TYR A 58 -6.94 7.07 22.81
C TYR A 58 -7.79 5.84 22.46
N GLY A 59 -7.83 5.41 21.19
CA GLY A 59 -8.56 4.20 20.79
C GLY A 59 -10.04 4.42 20.45
N GLU A 60 -10.50 5.67 20.34
CA GLU A 60 -11.90 5.97 20.02
C GLU A 60 -12.34 5.43 18.64
N CYS A 61 -11.40 5.15 17.74
CA CYS A 61 -11.72 4.51 16.47
C CYS A 61 -12.32 3.10 16.64
N ASP A 62 -11.98 2.41 17.73
CA ASP A 62 -12.47 1.06 18.04
C ASP A 62 -13.61 1.09 19.08
N GLU A 63 -13.51 1.96 20.09
CA GLU A 63 -14.51 2.11 21.16
C GLU A 63 -15.75 2.89 20.69
N ASN A 64 -15.58 3.90 19.83
CA ASN A 64 -16.65 4.75 19.30
C ASN A 64 -16.56 4.90 17.76
N PRO A 65 -16.64 3.78 17.02
CA PRO A 65 -16.40 3.77 15.58
C PRO A 65 -17.42 4.61 14.83
N ASN A 66 -18.68 4.68 15.28
CA ASN A 66 -19.72 5.43 14.58
C ASN A 66 -19.43 6.94 14.57
N TYR A 67 -19.02 7.50 15.71
CA TYR A 67 -18.67 8.91 15.80
C TYR A 67 -17.38 9.19 15.03
N MET A 68 -16.35 8.39 15.27
CA MET A 68 -15.03 8.59 14.69
C MET A 68 -15.02 8.36 13.18
N LEU A 69 -15.76 7.40 12.63
CA LEU A 69 -15.89 7.23 11.18
C LEU A 69 -16.73 8.32 10.53
N SER A 70 -17.55 9.06 11.27
CA SER A 70 -18.33 10.18 10.72
C SER A 70 -17.52 11.49 10.70
N LYS A 71 -16.75 11.72 11.76
CA LYS A 71 -16.04 12.97 12.06
C LYS A 71 -14.55 12.90 11.84
N CYS A 72 -13.92 11.76 12.09
CA CYS A 72 -12.48 11.58 12.19
C CYS A 72 -11.95 10.52 11.20
N LYS A 73 -12.45 10.56 9.96
CA LYS A 73 -12.14 9.55 8.93
C LYS A 73 -10.65 9.47 8.60
N LEU A 74 -9.94 10.58 8.66
CA LEU A 74 -8.51 10.62 8.35
C LEU A 74 -7.71 10.05 9.52
N SER A 75 -7.99 10.51 10.74
CA SER A 75 -7.36 10.03 11.97
C SER A 75 -7.56 8.52 12.18
N CYS A 76 -8.74 7.97 11.84
CA CYS A 76 -8.99 6.53 11.90
C CYS A 76 -8.58 5.75 10.64
N HIS A 77 -7.86 6.38 9.71
CA HIS A 77 -7.41 5.77 8.45
C HIS A 77 -8.53 5.15 7.61
N ALA A 78 -9.74 5.70 7.74
CA ALA A 78 -10.96 5.23 7.11
C ALA A 78 -11.29 5.93 5.78
N CYS A 79 -10.38 6.76 5.26
CA CYS A 79 -10.55 7.47 3.98
C CYS A 79 -10.85 6.58 2.77
N ARG A 80 -10.57 5.28 2.86
CA ARG A 80 -10.63 4.30 1.78
C ARG A 80 -11.77 3.30 1.92
N THR A 81 -12.65 3.46 2.91
CA THR A 81 -13.61 2.42 3.31
C THR A 81 -14.87 2.32 2.45
N THR A 82 -15.00 3.04 1.33
CA THR A 82 -16.06 2.75 0.35
C THR A 82 -15.73 1.57 -0.57
N PHE A 83 -14.54 0.99 -0.48
CA PHE A 83 -14.34 -0.35 -0.98
C PHE A 83 -14.68 -1.30 0.17
N PRO A 84 -15.81 -2.05 0.14
CA PRO A 84 -15.84 -3.26 0.91
C PRO A 84 -14.54 -3.98 0.54
N LYS A 85 -13.68 -4.24 1.53
CA LYS A 85 -12.59 -5.21 1.34
C LYS A 85 -13.27 -6.36 0.63
N PRO A 86 -12.89 -6.71 -0.62
CA PRO A 86 -13.60 -7.76 -1.35
C PRO A 86 -13.65 -8.91 -0.37
N LYS A 87 -14.88 -9.27 0.06
CA LYS A 87 -15.06 -10.31 1.07
C LYS A 87 -14.13 -11.39 0.61
N SER A 88 -13.16 -11.76 1.45
CA SER A 88 -12.32 -12.93 1.23
C SER A 88 -13.31 -13.98 0.79
N GLN A 89 -13.38 -14.28 -0.51
CA GLN A 89 -14.43 -15.14 -1.01
C GLN A 89 -14.04 -16.48 -0.43
N THR A 90 -14.73 -16.85 0.64
CA THR A 90 -14.36 -18.00 1.43
C THR A 90 -14.58 -19.19 0.54
N CYS A 91 -13.49 -19.82 0.08
CA CYS A 91 -13.58 -21.13 -0.52
C CYS A 91 -14.36 -22.03 0.45
N ARG A 92 -15.18 -22.95 -0.08
CA ARG A 92 -15.96 -23.89 0.73
C ARG A 92 -15.09 -24.47 1.84
N ASP A 93 -15.59 -24.46 3.07
CA ASP A 93 -14.86 -24.99 4.21
C ASP A 93 -14.93 -26.53 4.15
N ASN A 94 -13.91 -27.10 3.54
CA ASN A 94 -13.67 -28.53 3.41
C ASN A 94 -12.49 -28.96 4.29
N GLY A 95 -12.25 -28.25 5.40
CA GLY A 95 -11.10 -28.48 6.29
C GLY A 95 -9.82 -27.80 5.82
N MET A 96 -9.83 -27.11 4.67
CA MET A 96 -8.73 -26.22 4.28
C MET A 96 -8.99 -24.83 4.87
N THR A 97 -8.21 -24.41 5.87
CA THR A 97 -8.34 -23.04 6.38
C THR A 97 -7.71 -22.04 5.41
N GLN A 98 -8.05 -20.76 5.55
CA GLN A 98 -7.52 -19.71 4.67
C GLN A 98 -6.01 -19.50 4.85
N GLU A 99 -5.50 -19.78 6.05
CA GLU A 99 -4.09 -19.74 6.43
C GLU A 99 -3.33 -20.84 5.70
N VAL A 100 -3.86 -22.07 5.72
CA VAL A 100 -3.29 -23.22 5.01
C VAL A 100 -3.28 -22.97 3.51
N ARG A 101 -4.38 -22.45 2.94
CA ARG A 101 -4.42 -22.03 1.53
C ARG A 101 -3.37 -20.96 1.21
N GLN A 102 -3.11 -20.03 2.12
CA GLN A 102 -2.09 -18.98 1.95
C GLN A 102 -0.68 -19.57 1.99
N MET A 103 -0.45 -20.52 2.90
CA MET A 103 0.83 -21.22 3.02
C MET A 103 1.18 -21.92 1.71
N PHE A 104 0.23 -22.67 1.13
CA PHE A 104 0.45 -23.32 -0.16
C PHE A 104 0.72 -22.31 -1.28
N LEU A 105 -0.06 -21.23 -1.37
CA LEU A 105 0.17 -20.19 -2.38
C LEU A 105 1.57 -19.57 -2.26
N ASN A 106 2.00 -19.26 -1.05
CA ASN A 106 3.29 -18.65 -0.76
C ASN A 106 4.44 -19.60 -1.10
N MET A 107 4.31 -20.86 -0.69
CA MET A 107 5.28 -21.90 -0.97
C MET A 107 5.46 -22.08 -2.49
N HIS A 108 4.38 -22.22 -3.25
CA HIS A 108 4.50 -22.38 -4.69
C HIS A 108 5.09 -21.14 -5.37
N ASN A 109 4.67 -19.93 -4.96
CA ASN A 109 5.23 -18.70 -5.50
C ASN A 109 6.74 -18.57 -5.19
N ARG A 110 7.18 -19.04 -4.01
CA ARG A 110 8.60 -19.11 -3.66
C ARG A 110 9.35 -20.06 -4.60
N TYR A 111 8.89 -21.29 -4.76
CA TYR A 111 9.53 -22.26 -5.67
C TYR A 111 9.53 -21.77 -7.13
N ARG A 112 8.41 -21.22 -7.62
CA ARG A 112 8.34 -20.62 -8.96
C ARG A 112 9.34 -19.48 -9.14
N SER A 113 9.58 -18.68 -8.10
CA SER A 113 10.61 -17.64 -8.15
C SER A 113 12.03 -18.21 -8.21
N MET A 114 12.33 -19.27 -7.46
CA MET A 114 13.67 -19.90 -7.49
C MET A 114 13.96 -20.51 -8.86
N VAL A 115 12.97 -21.20 -9.44
CA VAL A 115 13.06 -21.73 -10.81
C VAL A 115 13.22 -20.59 -11.82
N ALA A 116 12.41 -19.53 -11.72
CA ALA A 116 12.49 -18.41 -12.65
C ALA A 116 13.86 -17.69 -12.64
N LYS A 117 14.54 -17.66 -11.50
CA LYS A 117 15.89 -17.09 -11.35
C LYS A 117 17.01 -18.03 -11.81
N GLY A 118 16.69 -19.29 -12.09
CA GLY A 118 17.67 -20.33 -12.40
C GLY A 118 18.54 -20.72 -11.20
N GLU A 119 17.96 -20.67 -10.00
CA GLU A 119 18.62 -21.06 -8.74
C GLU A 119 18.20 -22.47 -8.29
N ALA A 120 17.18 -23.05 -8.94
CA ALA A 120 16.71 -24.39 -8.66
C ALA A 120 17.55 -25.43 -9.39
N ILE A 121 17.91 -26.53 -8.72
CA ILE A 121 18.62 -27.66 -9.32
C ILE A 121 17.63 -28.49 -10.16
N ASP A 122 18.04 -28.86 -11.36
CA ASP A 122 17.26 -29.71 -12.26
C ASP A 122 17.58 -31.21 -12.02
N GLY A 123 16.59 -32.08 -12.23
CA GLY A 123 16.74 -33.52 -12.10
C GLY A 123 17.69 -34.13 -13.14
N ALA A 124 17.91 -33.43 -14.25
CA ALA A 124 18.92 -33.77 -15.26
C ALA A 124 20.36 -33.38 -14.85
N GLY A 125 20.54 -32.71 -13.71
CA GLY A 125 21.79 -32.12 -13.27
C GLY A 125 21.94 -30.66 -13.71
N GLY A 126 22.64 -29.86 -12.91
CA GLY A 126 22.79 -28.42 -13.14
C GLY A 126 21.60 -27.60 -12.63
N TYR A 127 21.53 -26.33 -13.05
CA TYR A 127 20.46 -25.41 -12.66
C TYR A 127 19.40 -25.27 -13.75
N ALA A 128 18.14 -25.09 -13.35
CA ALA A 128 17.05 -24.77 -14.25
C ALA A 128 17.33 -23.47 -15.04
N PRO A 129 16.92 -23.37 -16.31
CA PRO A 129 17.07 -22.15 -17.07
C PRO A 129 16.20 -21.02 -16.49
N ARG A 130 16.71 -19.79 -16.58
CA ARG A 130 15.95 -18.58 -16.18
C ARG A 130 14.69 -18.41 -17.02
N ALA A 131 13.59 -18.08 -16.37
CA ALA A 131 12.31 -17.81 -17.03
C ALA A 131 12.03 -16.30 -17.04
N ALA A 132 11.87 -15.72 -18.23
CA ALA A 132 11.68 -14.27 -18.40
C ALA A 132 10.34 -13.73 -17.86
N SER A 133 9.31 -14.57 -17.77
CA SER A 133 7.93 -14.13 -17.48
C SER A 133 7.13 -15.13 -16.64
N MET A 134 7.78 -15.75 -15.64
CA MET A 134 7.09 -16.67 -14.73
C MET A 134 6.03 -15.93 -13.90
N LYS A 135 4.75 -16.19 -14.20
CA LYS A 135 3.62 -15.52 -13.53
C LYS A 135 3.49 -15.94 -12.06
N LYS A 136 3.15 -14.96 -11.20
CA LYS A 136 2.77 -15.18 -9.80
C LYS A 136 1.37 -15.78 -9.73
N MET A 137 1.22 -16.86 -8.97
CA MET A 137 -0.10 -17.41 -8.70
C MET A 137 -0.83 -16.54 -7.70
N VAL A 138 -2.10 -16.30 -7.98
CA VAL A 138 -3.02 -15.55 -7.16
C VAL A 138 -4.19 -16.46 -6.81
N ARG A 139 -4.80 -16.27 -5.64
CA ARG A 139 -6.06 -16.96 -5.32
C ARG A 139 -7.13 -16.41 -6.26
N THR A 140 -7.53 -17.21 -7.23
CA THR A 140 -8.68 -16.90 -8.08
C THR A 140 -9.92 -17.34 -7.31
N TYR A 141 -10.80 -16.39 -7.07
CA TYR A 141 -12.12 -16.70 -6.59
C TYR A 141 -13.05 -16.65 -7.80
N SER A 142 -13.54 -17.80 -8.23
CA SER A 142 -14.51 -17.89 -9.32
C SER A 142 -15.89 -17.72 -8.71
N PHE A 143 -16.66 -16.77 -9.26
CA PHE A 143 -18.09 -16.68 -9.05
C PHE A 143 -18.82 -17.68 -9.96
#